data_AF-A0A370BA17-F1
#
_entry.id   AF-A0A370BA17-F1
#
_cell.length_a   1.000
_cell.length_b   1.000
_cell.length_c   1.000
_cell.angle_alpha   90.00
_cell.angle_beta   90.00
_cell.angle_gamma   90.00
#
_symmetry.space_group_name_H-M   'P 1'
#
loop_
_entity.id
_entity.type
_entity.pdbx_description
1 polymer ?
#
loop_
_entity_poly.entity_id
_entity_poly.type
_entity_poly.pdbx_seq_one_letter_code
_entity_poly.pdbx_strand_id
1 'polypeptide(L)'
;MTIADLHTLTGAYALHALAPQERAEFERHLEACEPCALEVRELAATAARLGGAVAVMPPPALKEQVLRRIATERQEPPRTTPQSRTGGGAARARLLSRFALAACLAGAVGFGGIAVWQHQEARDARQRAEASQQHSQELATVLAAPDAKVVTGELTDGGTGTVVVSRSRDKAAFIASGMPKPPSGKVYELWYNDGGTMRAAGLMDPTTSSPSTLMEGSVKGASGMGITVEPAGGSKQPTSDPLALMDFPSA
;
A
#
# COMPACT_ATOMS: atom_id res chain seq x y z
N MET A 1 -12.27 22.52 15.57
CA MET A 1 -11.29 21.55 15.02
C MET A 1 -11.19 20.37 15.98
N THR A 2 -11.18 19.12 15.51
CA THR A 2 -10.92 17.96 16.38
C THR A 2 -9.41 17.78 16.61
N ILE A 3 -9.02 16.99 17.62
CA ILE A 3 -7.60 16.69 17.89
C ILE A 3 -6.94 15.96 16.69
N ALA A 4 -7.69 15.06 16.04
CA ALA A 4 -7.22 14.37 14.85
C ALA A 4 -7.00 15.35 13.67
N ASP A 5 -7.86 16.36 13.52
CA ASP A 5 -7.70 17.38 12.48
C ASP A 5 -6.41 18.19 12.67
N LEU A 6 -6.07 18.52 13.93
CA LEU A 6 -4.87 19.31 14.25
C LEU A 6 -3.56 18.64 13.78
N HIS A 7 -3.46 17.31 13.90
CA HIS A 7 -2.26 16.58 13.47
C HIS A 7 -2.03 16.66 11.95
N THR A 8 -3.08 16.90 11.16
CA THR A 8 -2.96 17.00 9.70
C THR A 8 -2.45 18.37 9.22
N LEU A 9 -2.33 19.35 10.13
CA LEU A 9 -1.95 20.72 9.79
C LEU A 9 -0.43 20.99 9.79
N THR A 10 0.40 20.00 10.14
CA THR A 10 1.86 20.16 10.31
C THR A 10 2.54 20.70 9.05
N GLY A 11 2.17 20.18 7.87
CA GLY A 11 2.68 20.65 6.58
C GLY A 11 2.24 22.06 6.21
N ALA A 12 0.95 22.38 6.36
CA ALA A 12 0.43 23.71 6.09
C ALA A 12 1.00 24.76 7.07
N TYR A 13 1.20 24.38 8.33
CA TYR A 13 1.87 25.23 9.32
C TYR A 13 3.33 25.50 8.95
N ALA A 14 4.09 24.46 8.57
CA ALA A 14 5.51 24.59 8.18
C ALA A 14 5.71 25.51 6.96
N LEU A 15 4.71 25.62 6.08
CA LEU A 15 4.71 26.51 4.91
C LEU A 15 4.03 27.86 5.18
N HIS A 16 3.67 28.16 6.42
CA HIS A 16 2.93 29.37 6.80
C HIS A 16 1.60 29.57 6.04
N ALA A 17 0.91 28.48 5.71
CA ALA A 17 -0.31 28.46 4.88
C ALA A 17 -1.62 28.33 5.68
N LEU A 18 -1.58 28.33 7.03
CA LEU A 18 -2.78 28.28 7.87
C LEU A 18 -3.44 29.65 8.03
N ALA A 19 -4.77 29.67 8.14
CA ALA A 19 -5.49 30.88 8.53
C ALA A 19 -5.11 31.29 9.98
N PRO A 20 -5.19 32.59 10.35
CA PRO A 20 -4.75 33.06 11.67
C PRO A 20 -5.38 32.33 12.86
N GLN A 21 -6.65 31.94 12.73
CA GLN A 21 -7.40 31.22 13.77
C GLN A 21 -6.90 29.78 13.93
N GLU A 22 -6.74 29.06 12.81
CA GLU A 22 -6.20 27.69 12.79
C GLU A 22 -4.76 27.64 13.27
N ARG A 23 -3.95 28.65 12.90
CA ARG A 23 -2.58 28.79 13.38
C ARG A 23 -2.51 28.93 14.89
N ALA A 24 -3.33 29.79 15.49
CA ALA A 24 -3.36 29.97 16.95
C ALA A 24 -3.83 28.70 17.67
N GLU A 25 -4.78 27.97 17.08
CA GLU A 25 -5.21 26.66 17.59
C GLU A 25 -4.08 25.62 17.53
N PHE A 26 -3.37 25.56 16.41
CA PHE A 26 -2.26 24.63 16.21
C PHE A 26 -1.03 24.97 17.05
N GLU A 27 -0.70 26.25 17.26
CA GLU A 27 0.39 26.67 18.14
C GLU A 27 0.16 26.22 19.60
N ARG A 28 -1.09 26.31 20.10
CA ARG A 28 -1.44 25.76 21.42
C ARG A 28 -1.29 24.23 21.47
N HIS A 29 -1.56 23.54 20.37
CA HIS A 29 -1.36 22.09 20.29
C HIS A 29 0.13 21.72 20.31
N LEU A 30 0.99 22.49 19.65
CA LEU A 30 2.44 22.28 19.64
C LEU A 30 3.07 22.37 21.03
N GLU A 31 2.51 23.16 21.95
CA GLU A 31 2.98 23.22 23.34
C GLU A 31 2.84 21.89 24.10
N ALA A 32 1.96 20.98 23.63
CA ALA A 32 1.62 19.74 24.31
C ALA A 32 1.89 18.46 23.48
N CYS A 33 2.36 18.58 22.23
CA CYS A 33 2.50 17.45 21.30
C CYS A 33 3.92 17.39 20.68
N GLU A 34 4.83 16.68 21.34
CA GLU A 34 6.22 16.50 20.84
C GLU A 34 6.29 15.87 19.44
N PRO A 35 5.46 14.88 19.04
CA PRO A 35 5.50 14.35 17.68
C PRO A 35 5.22 15.40 16.60
N CYS A 36 4.19 16.24 16.80
CA CYS A 36 3.89 17.32 15.86
C CYS A 36 4.99 18.39 15.87
N ALA A 37 5.60 18.67 17.03
CA ALA A 37 6.74 19.58 17.11
C ALA A 37 7.95 19.04 16.33
N LEU A 38 8.23 17.74 16.40
CA LEU A 38 9.29 17.09 15.61
C LEU A 38 9.00 17.19 14.11
N GLU A 39 7.81 16.79 13.68
CA GLU A 39 7.42 16.80 12.26
C GLU A 39 7.48 18.22 11.66
N VAL A 40 6.98 19.23 12.39
CA VAL A 40 7.08 20.64 11.96
C VAL A 40 8.54 21.08 11.81
N ARG A 41 9.45 20.68 12.72
CA ARG A 41 10.88 21.00 12.60
C ARG A 41 11.49 20.40 11.32
N GLU A 42 11.17 19.14 11.01
CA GLU A 42 11.67 18.44 9.83
C GLU A 42 11.13 19.02 8.52
N LEU A 43 9.82 19.31 8.48
CA LEU A 43 9.16 19.93 7.33
C LEU A 43 9.67 21.36 7.10
N ALA A 44 9.86 22.15 8.16
CA ALA A 44 10.43 23.50 8.07
C ALA A 44 11.88 23.47 7.55
N ALA A 45 12.70 22.51 7.98
CA ALA A 45 14.05 22.32 7.46
C ALA A 45 14.05 21.98 5.96
N THR A 46 13.10 21.15 5.53
CA THR A 46 12.92 20.79 4.11
C THR A 46 12.48 22.01 3.28
N ALA A 47 11.49 22.77 3.77
CA ALA A 47 11.04 24.00 3.15
C ALA A 47 12.17 25.03 3.01
N ALA A 48 13.03 25.16 4.02
CA ALA A 48 14.21 26.03 3.96
C ALA A 48 15.21 25.61 2.87
N ARG A 49 15.43 24.30 2.67
CA ARG A 49 16.29 23.79 1.59
C ARG A 49 15.72 24.10 0.21
N LEU A 50 14.41 23.94 0.04
CA LEU A 50 13.72 24.29 -1.20
C LEU A 50 13.80 25.79 -1.47
N GLY A 51 13.55 26.63 -0.45
CA GLY A 51 13.69 28.08 -0.56
C GLY A 51 15.10 28.53 -0.90
N GLY A 52 16.12 27.87 -0.34
CA GLY A 52 17.52 28.12 -0.67
C GLY A 52 17.87 27.83 -2.13
N ALA A 53 17.26 26.81 -2.73
CA ALA A 53 17.50 26.45 -4.14
C ALA A 53 16.96 27.50 -5.14
N VAL A 54 15.99 28.32 -4.73
CA VAL A 54 15.36 29.36 -5.55
C VAL A 54 15.67 30.78 -5.06
N ALA A 55 16.63 30.93 -4.14
CA ALA A 55 16.96 32.21 -3.55
C ALA A 55 17.54 33.18 -4.60
N VAL A 56 17.11 34.44 -4.53
CA VAL A 56 17.61 35.54 -5.36
C VAL A 56 18.46 36.50 -4.53
N MET A 57 19.43 37.16 -5.17
CA MET A 57 20.27 38.13 -4.48
C MET A 57 19.45 39.38 -4.10
N PRO A 58 19.33 39.73 -2.81
CA PRO A 58 18.60 40.90 -2.39
C PRO A 58 19.38 42.19 -2.74
N PRO A 59 18.69 43.35 -2.84
CA PRO A 59 19.36 44.63 -3.04
C PRO A 59 20.41 44.91 -1.94
N PRO A 60 21.60 45.44 -2.28
CA PRO A 60 22.70 45.60 -1.32
C PRO A 60 22.35 46.53 -0.15
N ALA A 61 21.46 47.51 -0.37
CA ALA A 61 20.99 48.43 0.65
C ALA A 61 20.05 47.78 1.70
N LEU A 62 19.45 46.62 1.40
CA LEU A 62 18.45 46.00 2.26
C LEU A 62 19.01 45.64 3.64
N LYS A 63 20.26 45.14 3.68
CA LYS A 63 20.93 44.80 4.94
C LYS A 63 21.05 46.01 5.86
N GLU A 64 21.50 47.14 5.32
CA GLU A 64 21.69 48.36 6.10
C GLU A 64 20.35 48.94 6.58
N GLN A 65 19.32 48.91 5.73
CA GLN A 65 17.97 49.34 6.10
C GLN A 65 17.38 48.50 7.25
N VAL A 66 17.52 47.17 7.18
CA VAL A 66 17.04 46.26 8.23
C VAL A 66 17.77 46.53 9.55
N LEU A 67 19.11 46.64 9.53
CA LEU A 67 19.90 46.90 10.74
C LEU A 67 19.56 48.25 11.38
N ARG A 68 19.33 49.29 10.57
CA ARG A 68 18.93 50.60 11.07
C ARG A 68 17.55 50.55 11.75
N ARG A 69 16.61 49.81 11.17
CA ARG A 69 15.26 49.66 11.73
C ARG A 69 15.26 48.89 13.04
N ILE A 70 16.06 47.81 13.13
CA ILE A 70 16.23 47.04 14.37
C ILE A 70 16.75 47.92 15.51
N ALA A 71 17.66 48.86 15.24
CA ALA A 71 18.22 49.75 16.26
C ALA A 71 17.19 50.71 16.89
N THR A 72 16.10 51.00 16.18
CA THR A 72 15.04 51.92 16.64
C THR A 72 13.78 51.20 17.11
N GLU A 73 13.63 49.91 16.79
CA GLU A 73 12.45 49.12 17.15
C GLU A 73 12.50 48.68 18.61
N ARG A 74 11.43 48.99 19.37
CA ARG A 74 11.33 48.61 20.77
C ARG A 74 11.23 47.09 20.90
N GLN A 75 12.13 46.48 21.66
CA GLN A 75 12.11 45.04 21.94
C GLN A 75 10.96 44.68 22.89
N GLU A 76 10.28 43.55 22.65
CA GLU A 76 9.31 43.01 23.60
C GLU A 76 9.98 42.59 24.92
N PRO A 77 9.33 42.79 26.07
CA PRO A 77 9.84 42.31 27.35
C PRO A 77 9.93 40.77 27.37
N PRO A 78 10.89 40.20 28.11
CA PRO A 78 11.03 38.74 28.21
C PRO A 78 9.76 38.10 28.76
N ARG A 79 9.30 37.03 28.09
CA ARG A 79 8.15 36.24 28.55
C ARG A 79 8.53 35.47 29.82
N THR A 80 8.06 35.94 30.97
CA THR A 80 8.19 35.22 32.24
C THR A 80 7.08 34.18 32.33
N THR A 81 7.40 32.89 32.28
CA THR A 81 6.46 31.82 32.65
C THR A 81 6.08 31.96 34.13
N PRO A 82 4.78 32.02 34.49
CA PRO A 82 4.38 32.03 35.89
C PRO A 82 4.83 30.72 36.56
N GLN A 83 5.71 30.83 37.54
CA GLN A 83 6.07 29.69 38.39
C GLN A 83 4.85 29.35 39.25
N SER A 84 4.12 28.30 38.87
CA SER A 84 3.01 27.77 39.66
C SER A 84 3.51 27.40 41.06
N ARG A 85 2.99 28.08 42.09
CA ARG A 85 3.26 27.73 43.49
C ARG A 85 2.48 26.46 43.80
N THR A 86 3.16 25.31 43.82
CA THR A 86 2.59 24.05 44.29
C THR A 86 2.37 24.12 45.81
N GLY A 87 1.19 24.54 46.23
CA GLY A 87 0.76 24.53 47.62
C GLY A 87 -0.37 23.51 47.87
N GLY A 88 -0.09 22.49 48.68
CA GLY A 88 -1.08 21.77 49.49
C GLY A 88 -2.06 20.83 48.79
N GLY A 89 -1.63 19.58 48.52
CA GLY A 89 -2.56 18.55 48.03
C GLY A 89 -2.11 17.09 48.19
N ALA A 90 -1.14 16.80 49.07
CA ALA A 90 -0.50 15.48 49.14
C ALA A 90 -1.39 14.35 49.70
N ALA A 91 -2.54 14.65 50.32
CA ALA A 91 -3.41 13.63 50.91
C ALA A 91 -4.46 13.04 49.94
N ARG A 92 -4.87 13.78 48.89
CA ARG A 92 -5.82 13.28 47.87
C ARG A 92 -5.16 12.47 46.75
N ALA A 93 -3.83 12.56 46.62
CA ALA A 93 -3.07 11.91 45.54
C ALA A 93 -2.93 10.38 45.70
N ARG A 94 -2.99 9.84 46.93
CA ARG A 94 -2.80 8.38 47.17
C ARG A 94 -4.00 7.52 46.78
N LEU A 95 -5.22 8.06 46.78
CA LEU A 95 -6.42 7.33 46.37
C LEU A 95 -6.60 7.28 44.86
N LEU A 96 -6.13 8.30 44.14
CA LEU A 96 -6.16 8.36 42.67
C LEU A 96 -5.01 7.56 42.01
N SER A 97 -3.90 7.34 42.74
CA SER A 97 -2.76 6.53 42.27
C SER A 97 -3.12 5.07 41.97
N ARG A 98 -4.20 4.52 42.57
CA ARG A 98 -4.65 3.15 42.30
C ARG A 98 -5.49 3.04 41.03
N PHE A 99 -6.10 4.14 40.57
CA PHE A 99 -6.83 4.21 39.30
C PHE A 99 -5.95 4.74 38.14
N ALA A 100 -4.91 5.53 38.44
CA ALA A 100 -3.96 6.01 37.43
C ALA A 100 -3.13 4.89 36.80
N LEU A 101 -2.72 3.88 37.59
CA LEU A 101 -1.98 2.72 37.06
C LEU A 101 -2.85 1.88 36.10
N ALA A 102 -4.15 1.72 36.41
CA ALA A 102 -5.10 1.02 35.54
C ALA A 102 -5.37 1.80 34.23
N ALA A 103 -5.46 3.13 34.30
CA ALA A 103 -5.63 3.98 33.13
C ALA A 103 -4.38 4.02 32.23
N CYS A 104 -3.16 4.02 32.80
CA CYS A 104 -1.92 3.95 32.04
C CYS A 104 -1.73 2.59 31.34
N LEU A 105 -2.14 1.48 31.99
CA LEU A 105 -2.13 0.16 31.36
C LEU A 105 -3.17 0.06 30.24
N ALA A 106 -4.36 0.65 30.40
CA ALA A 106 -5.38 0.71 29.34
C ALA A 106 -4.93 1.59 28.14
N GLY A 107 -4.26 2.71 28.41
CA GLY A 107 -3.70 3.59 27.37
C GLY A 107 -2.55 2.95 26.59
N ALA A 108 -1.65 2.21 27.26
CA ALA A 108 -0.57 1.49 26.59
C ALA A 108 -1.08 0.37 25.66
N VAL A 109 -2.17 -0.31 26.03
CA VAL A 109 -2.83 -1.30 25.16
C VAL A 109 -3.58 -0.62 24.01
N GLY A 110 -4.22 0.52 24.24
CA GLY A 110 -4.92 1.28 23.20
C GLY A 110 -4.00 1.88 22.13
N PHE A 111 -2.91 2.55 22.53
CA PHE A 111 -1.93 3.13 21.60
C PHE A 111 -0.98 2.10 20.99
N GLY A 112 -0.61 1.04 21.75
CA GLY A 112 0.11 -0.10 21.20
C GLY A 112 -0.71 -0.83 20.13
N GLY A 113 -2.03 -0.95 20.31
CA GLY A 113 -2.93 -1.55 19.33
C GLY A 113 -2.98 -0.78 18.00
N ILE A 114 -3.03 0.56 18.03
CA ILE A 114 -3.10 1.38 16.81
C ILE A 114 -1.77 1.37 16.05
N ALA A 115 -0.62 1.47 16.74
CA ALA A 115 0.69 1.39 16.10
C ALA A 115 0.96 0.00 15.50
N VAL A 116 0.53 -1.07 16.19
CA VAL A 116 0.61 -2.45 15.68
C VAL A 116 -0.32 -2.64 14.49
N TRP A 117 -1.54 -2.11 14.55
CA TRP A 117 -2.52 -2.21 13.47
C TRP A 117 -2.07 -1.46 12.20
N GLN A 118 -1.55 -0.23 12.34
CA GLN A 118 -1.05 0.55 11.21
C GLN A 118 0.21 -0.09 10.60
N HIS A 119 1.07 -0.71 11.42
CA HIS A 119 2.23 -1.45 10.94
C HIS A 119 1.84 -2.78 10.29
N GLN A 120 0.80 -3.44 10.79
CA GLN A 120 0.21 -4.63 10.16
C GLN A 120 -0.38 -4.29 8.81
N GLU A 121 -1.16 -3.23 8.69
CA GLU A 121 -1.80 -2.84 7.43
C GLU A 121 -0.78 -2.38 6.38
N ALA A 122 0.27 -1.67 6.80
CA ALA A 122 1.40 -1.34 5.93
C ALA A 122 2.19 -2.58 5.49
N ARG A 123 2.34 -3.59 6.36
CA ARG A 123 2.95 -4.88 6.00
C ARG A 123 2.06 -5.66 5.04
N ASP A 124 0.77 -5.72 5.29
CA ASP A 124 -0.19 -6.42 4.43
C ASP A 124 -0.27 -5.78 3.05
N ALA A 125 -0.21 -4.44 2.97
CA ALA A 125 -0.15 -3.73 1.71
C ALA A 125 1.15 -4.02 0.94
N ARG A 126 2.30 -4.05 1.62
CA ARG A 126 3.60 -4.41 1.02
C ARG A 126 3.64 -5.86 0.57
N GLN A 127 3.15 -6.79 1.38
CA GLN A 127 3.09 -8.21 1.04
C GLN A 127 2.19 -8.45 -0.18
N ARG A 128 1.04 -7.77 -0.27
CA ARG A 128 0.17 -7.82 -1.45
C ARG A 128 0.87 -7.27 -2.70
N ALA A 129 1.60 -6.16 -2.57
CA ALA A 129 2.35 -5.58 -3.68
C ALA A 129 3.51 -6.48 -4.13
N GLU A 130 4.27 -7.04 -3.20
CA GLU A 130 5.36 -7.98 -3.48
C GLU A 130 4.83 -9.25 -4.15
N ALA A 131 3.72 -9.82 -3.67
CA ALA A 131 3.09 -10.99 -4.27
C ALA A 131 2.61 -10.70 -5.71
N SER A 132 1.98 -9.54 -5.94
CA SER A 132 1.55 -9.12 -7.28
C SER A 132 2.72 -8.90 -8.23
N GLN A 133 3.82 -8.30 -7.73
CA GLN A 133 5.03 -8.08 -8.50
C GLN A 133 5.72 -9.40 -8.86
N GLN A 134 5.83 -10.32 -7.91
CA GLN A 134 6.38 -11.67 -8.15
C GLN A 134 5.56 -12.41 -9.21
N HIS A 135 4.23 -12.38 -9.10
CA HIS A 135 3.34 -13.01 -10.09
C HIS A 135 3.56 -12.43 -11.50
N SER A 136 3.66 -11.10 -11.61
CA SER A 136 3.91 -10.43 -12.89
C SER A 136 5.28 -10.78 -13.48
N GLN A 137 6.30 -10.92 -12.64
CA GLN A 137 7.66 -11.32 -13.05
C GLN A 137 7.71 -12.78 -13.51
N GLU A 138 7.01 -13.70 -12.83
CA GLU A 138 6.94 -15.10 -13.26
C GLU A 138 6.26 -15.22 -14.62
N LEU A 139 5.13 -14.54 -14.82
CA LEU A 139 4.45 -14.49 -16.12
C LEU A 139 5.38 -13.94 -17.21
N ALA A 140 6.04 -12.81 -16.96
CA ALA A 140 6.99 -12.21 -17.90
C ALA A 140 8.17 -13.16 -18.23
N THR A 141 8.63 -13.95 -17.26
CA THR A 141 9.71 -14.93 -17.46
C THR A 141 9.32 -16.03 -18.44
N VAL A 142 8.06 -16.48 -18.43
CA VAL A 142 7.55 -17.46 -19.41
C VAL A 142 7.43 -16.81 -20.79
N LEU A 143 6.82 -15.63 -20.86
CA LEU A 143 6.57 -14.92 -22.12
C LEU A 143 7.87 -14.50 -22.83
N ALA A 144 8.91 -14.15 -22.08
CA ALA A 144 10.20 -13.74 -22.62
C ALA A 144 11.21 -14.89 -22.77
N ALA A 145 10.82 -16.13 -22.47
CA ALA A 145 11.72 -17.27 -22.58
C ALA A 145 12.10 -17.52 -24.06
N PRO A 146 13.38 -17.77 -24.40
CA PRO A 146 13.79 -18.02 -25.78
C PRO A 146 13.14 -19.25 -26.42
N ASP A 147 12.73 -20.23 -25.60
CA ASP A 147 12.03 -21.43 -26.01
C ASP A 147 10.50 -21.32 -25.86
N ALA A 148 9.97 -20.13 -25.57
CA ALA A 148 8.53 -19.91 -25.45
C ALA A 148 7.85 -20.26 -26.77
N LYS A 149 6.95 -21.24 -26.73
CA LYS A 149 6.09 -21.60 -27.87
C LYS A 149 4.65 -21.19 -27.54
N VAL A 150 3.94 -20.70 -28.55
CA VAL A 150 2.58 -20.15 -28.42
C VAL A 150 1.61 -21.03 -29.18
N VAL A 151 0.50 -21.37 -28.54
CA VAL A 151 -0.64 -22.06 -29.17
C VAL A 151 -1.89 -21.26 -28.86
N THR A 152 -2.70 -21.02 -29.89
CA THR A 152 -3.96 -20.28 -29.77
C THR A 152 -5.10 -21.17 -30.24
N GLY A 153 -6.22 -21.13 -29.52
CA GLY A 153 -7.43 -21.87 -29.84
C GLY A 153 -8.68 -21.05 -29.55
N GLU A 154 -9.76 -21.36 -30.26
CA GLU A 154 -11.09 -20.83 -29.95
C GLU A 154 -11.72 -21.64 -28.82
N LEU A 155 -12.46 -20.96 -27.94
CA LEU A 155 -13.25 -21.59 -26.90
C LEU A 155 -14.70 -21.73 -27.39
N THR A 156 -15.39 -22.77 -26.92
CA THR A 156 -16.80 -23.01 -27.26
C THR A 156 -17.75 -21.90 -26.78
N ASP A 157 -17.32 -21.05 -25.86
CA ASP A 157 -18.07 -19.89 -25.36
C ASP A 157 -17.83 -18.59 -26.15
N GLY A 158 -17.11 -18.68 -27.29
CA GLY A 158 -16.85 -17.57 -28.20
C GLY A 158 -15.60 -16.75 -27.86
N GLY A 159 -14.90 -17.09 -26.77
CA GLY A 159 -13.61 -16.50 -26.44
C GLY A 159 -12.45 -17.06 -27.26
N THR A 160 -11.29 -16.44 -27.12
CA THR A 160 -10.01 -16.96 -27.64
C THR A 160 -9.05 -17.19 -26.49
N GLY A 161 -8.40 -18.35 -26.48
CA GLY A 161 -7.40 -18.74 -25.50
C GLY A 161 -6.03 -18.85 -26.15
N THR A 162 -5.02 -18.27 -25.52
CA THR A 162 -3.62 -18.42 -25.94
C THR A 162 -2.83 -19.00 -24.80
N VAL A 163 -2.15 -20.12 -25.03
CA VAL A 163 -1.20 -20.70 -24.10
C VAL A 163 0.23 -20.44 -24.58
N VAL A 164 1.06 -19.96 -23.66
CA VAL A 164 2.50 -19.80 -23.86
C VAL A 164 3.22 -20.77 -22.95
N VAL A 165 4.06 -21.62 -23.52
CA VAL A 165 4.75 -22.68 -22.78
C VAL A 165 6.26 -22.55 -22.96
N SER A 166 7.01 -22.62 -21.86
CA SER A 166 8.46 -22.74 -21.86
C SER A 166 8.84 -24.00 -21.09
N ARG A 167 9.39 -24.99 -21.80
CA ARG A 167 9.82 -26.26 -21.19
C ARG A 167 11.12 -26.09 -20.43
N SER A 168 12.00 -25.18 -20.87
CA SER A 168 13.25 -24.85 -20.16
C SER A 168 13.00 -24.19 -18.81
N ARG A 169 11.92 -23.40 -18.69
CA ARG A 169 11.46 -22.79 -17.43
C ARG A 169 10.49 -23.68 -16.66
N ASP A 170 10.03 -24.78 -17.25
CA ASP A 170 9.03 -25.69 -16.69
C ASP A 170 7.74 -24.98 -16.27
N LYS A 171 7.27 -24.05 -17.12
CA LYS A 171 6.15 -23.16 -16.83
C LYS A 171 5.30 -22.92 -18.07
N ALA A 172 4.00 -22.68 -17.85
CA ALA A 172 3.06 -22.27 -18.88
C ALA A 172 2.19 -21.11 -18.36
N ALA A 173 1.69 -20.28 -19.28
CA ALA A 173 0.77 -19.20 -19.00
C ALA A 173 -0.39 -19.24 -19.98
N PHE A 174 -1.60 -19.01 -19.50
CA PHE A 174 -2.81 -18.90 -20.30
C PHE A 174 -3.30 -17.47 -20.32
N ILE A 175 -3.67 -16.98 -21.51
CA ILE A 175 -4.18 -15.64 -21.75
C ILE A 175 -5.49 -15.79 -22.49
N ALA A 176 -6.57 -15.28 -21.90
CA ALA A 176 -7.88 -15.28 -22.51
C ALA A 176 -8.29 -13.89 -23.03
N SER A 177 -9.05 -13.89 -24.12
CA SER A 177 -9.70 -12.70 -24.66
C SER A 177 -11.14 -13.00 -25.04
N GLY A 178 -12.04 -12.05 -24.80
CA GLY A 178 -13.45 -12.17 -25.22
C GLY A 178 -14.27 -13.24 -24.49
N MET A 179 -13.74 -13.83 -23.42
CA MET A 179 -14.49 -14.82 -22.63
C MET A 179 -15.62 -14.14 -21.83
N PRO A 180 -16.84 -14.71 -21.83
CA PRO A 180 -17.91 -14.25 -20.96
C PRO A 180 -17.55 -14.44 -19.48
N LYS A 181 -18.26 -13.74 -18.59
CA LYS A 181 -18.13 -14.02 -17.15
C LYS A 181 -18.69 -15.41 -16.85
N PRO A 182 -18.04 -16.19 -15.97
CA PRO A 182 -18.57 -17.49 -15.59
C PRO A 182 -19.93 -17.31 -14.87
N PRO A 183 -20.83 -18.31 -14.94
CA PRO A 183 -22.09 -18.28 -14.21
C PRO A 183 -21.89 -18.06 -12.71
N SER A 184 -22.92 -17.56 -12.02
CA SER A 184 -22.84 -17.35 -10.57
C SER A 184 -22.49 -18.64 -9.82
N GLY A 185 -21.52 -18.56 -8.91
CA GLY A 185 -21.02 -19.72 -8.16
C GLY A 185 -20.10 -20.65 -8.95
N LYS A 186 -19.63 -20.24 -10.13
CA LYS A 186 -18.68 -20.97 -10.98
C LYS A 186 -17.39 -20.18 -11.20
N VAL A 187 -16.35 -20.89 -11.59
CA VAL A 187 -15.02 -20.35 -11.94
C VAL A 187 -14.49 -21.08 -13.18
N TYR A 188 -13.62 -20.45 -13.94
CA TYR A 188 -12.86 -21.15 -14.97
C TYR A 188 -11.63 -21.79 -14.35
N GLU A 189 -11.42 -23.09 -14.60
CA GLU A 189 -10.28 -23.84 -14.11
C GLU A 189 -9.43 -24.34 -15.28
N LEU A 190 -8.12 -24.19 -15.13
CA LEU A 190 -7.11 -24.64 -16.09
C LEU A 190 -6.60 -26.01 -15.66
N TRP A 191 -6.29 -26.85 -16.65
CA TRP A 191 -5.81 -28.21 -16.45
C TRP A 191 -4.60 -28.48 -17.31
N TYR A 192 -3.61 -29.21 -16.79
CA TYR A 192 -2.62 -29.90 -17.61
C TYR A 192 -3.19 -31.25 -18.04
N ASN A 193 -2.99 -31.59 -19.32
CA ASN A 193 -3.33 -32.88 -19.87
C ASN A 193 -2.08 -33.78 -19.85
N ASP A 194 -2.00 -34.66 -18.87
CA ASP A 194 -0.93 -35.65 -18.72
C ASP A 194 -1.36 -36.98 -19.36
N GLY A 195 -1.37 -37.05 -20.69
CA GLY A 195 -1.70 -38.29 -21.42
C GLY A 195 -3.14 -38.77 -21.21
N GLY A 196 -4.09 -37.84 -21.12
CA GLY A 196 -5.52 -38.09 -20.89
C GLY A 196 -5.97 -37.86 -19.45
N THR A 197 -5.03 -37.72 -18.50
CA THR A 197 -5.35 -37.36 -17.12
C THR A 197 -5.28 -35.84 -16.95
N MET A 198 -6.38 -35.24 -16.50
CA MET A 198 -6.44 -33.80 -16.25
C MET A 198 -6.00 -33.48 -14.83
N ARG A 199 -4.86 -32.79 -14.71
CA ARG A 199 -4.29 -32.31 -13.45
C ARG A 199 -4.57 -30.83 -13.31
N ALA A 200 -5.12 -30.41 -12.17
CA ALA A 200 -5.41 -29.00 -11.91
C ALA A 200 -4.16 -28.13 -12.09
N ALA A 201 -4.34 -27.00 -12.77
CA ALA A 201 -3.28 -26.08 -13.18
C ALA A 201 -3.62 -24.62 -12.88
N GLY A 202 -4.56 -24.38 -11.95
CA GLY A 202 -4.90 -23.06 -11.43
C GLY A 202 -6.28 -22.56 -11.85
N LEU A 203 -6.78 -21.61 -11.06
CA LEU A 203 -8.08 -20.97 -11.28
C LEU A 203 -7.90 -19.60 -11.92
N MET A 204 -8.79 -19.23 -12.83
CA MET A 204 -8.81 -17.90 -13.42
C MET A 204 -9.65 -16.95 -12.57
N ASP A 205 -9.19 -15.71 -12.43
CA ASP A 205 -9.92 -14.69 -11.68
C ASP A 205 -11.18 -14.24 -12.47
N PRO A 206 -12.39 -14.53 -11.96
CA PRO A 206 -13.64 -14.20 -12.65
C PRO A 206 -13.93 -12.70 -12.71
N THR A 207 -13.17 -11.87 -11.99
CA THR A 207 -13.37 -10.41 -11.92
C THR A 207 -12.60 -9.65 -13.00
N THR A 208 -11.63 -10.29 -13.65
CA THR A 208 -10.79 -9.67 -14.68
C THR A 208 -11.33 -9.90 -16.09
N SER A 209 -11.34 -8.85 -16.92
CA SER A 209 -11.90 -8.89 -18.29
C SER A 209 -10.93 -9.49 -19.33
N SER A 210 -9.65 -9.64 -18.99
CA SER A 210 -8.63 -10.30 -19.81
C SER A 210 -7.66 -11.03 -18.89
N PRO A 211 -8.09 -12.16 -18.30
CA PRO A 211 -7.27 -12.90 -17.36
C PRO A 211 -6.04 -13.47 -18.06
N SER A 212 -4.87 -13.08 -17.56
CA SER A 212 -3.62 -13.79 -17.78
C SER A 212 -3.30 -14.57 -16.51
N THR A 213 -3.24 -15.89 -16.61
CA THR A 213 -3.01 -16.78 -15.46
C THR A 213 -1.76 -17.60 -15.73
N LEU A 214 -0.79 -17.52 -14.83
CA LEU A 214 0.31 -18.47 -14.79
C LEU A 214 -0.25 -19.82 -14.34
N MET A 215 -0.03 -20.87 -15.14
CA MET A 215 -0.50 -22.20 -14.81
C MET A 215 0.33 -22.80 -13.67
N GLU A 216 -0.35 -23.34 -12.66
CA GLU A 216 0.25 -23.89 -11.45
C GLU A 216 0.81 -25.30 -11.66
N GLY A 217 2.04 -25.54 -11.20
CA GLY A 217 2.71 -26.84 -11.31
C GLY A 217 3.57 -26.99 -12.57
N SER A 218 4.18 -28.17 -12.69
CA SER A 218 5.16 -28.49 -13.75
C SER A 218 4.47 -28.80 -15.08
N VAL A 219 5.09 -28.35 -16.17
CA VAL A 219 4.73 -28.68 -17.56
C VAL A 219 5.31 -30.03 -17.98
N LYS A 220 6.29 -30.58 -17.26
CA LYS A 220 6.86 -31.89 -17.57
C LYS A 220 5.79 -32.97 -17.56
N GLY A 221 5.77 -33.79 -18.60
CA GLY A 221 4.78 -34.85 -18.78
C GLY A 221 3.45 -34.39 -19.37
N ALA A 222 3.16 -33.08 -19.36
CA ALA A 222 1.95 -32.55 -19.98
C ALA A 222 2.10 -32.52 -21.51
N SER A 223 1.15 -33.17 -22.19
CA SER A 223 1.01 -33.12 -23.65
C SER A 223 0.19 -31.92 -24.10
N GLY A 224 -0.56 -31.27 -23.21
CA GLY A 224 -1.37 -30.11 -23.51
C GLY A 224 -2.04 -29.53 -22.27
N MET A 225 -3.07 -28.73 -22.50
CA MET A 225 -3.89 -28.13 -21.46
C MET A 225 -5.38 -28.15 -21.82
N GLY A 226 -6.23 -27.94 -20.82
CA GLY A 226 -7.66 -27.73 -20.99
C GLY A 226 -8.18 -26.63 -20.08
N ILE A 227 -9.38 -26.15 -20.41
CA ILE A 227 -10.12 -25.17 -19.60
C ILE A 227 -11.58 -25.61 -19.48
N THR A 228 -12.13 -25.57 -18.26
CA THR A 228 -13.51 -26.00 -17.96
C THR A 228 -14.22 -24.98 -17.06
N VAL A 229 -15.55 -25.12 -16.90
CA VAL A 229 -16.36 -24.32 -15.96
C VAL A 229 -16.64 -25.15 -14.71
N GLU A 230 -16.03 -24.78 -13.60
CA GLU A 230 -16.03 -25.57 -12.36
C GLU A 230 -16.79 -24.85 -11.24
N PRO A 231 -17.25 -25.57 -10.19
CA PRO A 231 -17.74 -24.96 -8.96
C PRO A 231 -16.75 -23.95 -8.37
N ALA A 232 -17.26 -22.94 -7.65
CA ALA A 232 -16.40 -22.02 -6.91
C ALA A 232 -15.40 -22.78 -6.01
N GLY A 233 -14.12 -22.47 -6.14
CA GLY A 233 -13.03 -23.17 -5.46
C GLY A 233 -12.35 -24.28 -6.28
N GLY A 234 -12.86 -24.58 -7.48
CA GLY A 234 -12.31 -25.59 -8.37
C GLY A 234 -12.76 -27.01 -8.04
N SER A 235 -12.19 -27.97 -8.77
CA SER A 235 -12.49 -29.40 -8.68
C SER A 235 -11.22 -30.24 -8.59
N LYS A 236 -11.34 -31.48 -8.13
CA LYS A 236 -10.20 -32.44 -8.17
C LYS A 236 -9.94 -33.00 -9.57
N GLN A 237 -10.97 -32.99 -10.40
CA GLN A 237 -11.00 -33.44 -11.78
C GLN A 237 -12.08 -32.63 -12.50
N PRO A 238 -12.01 -32.44 -13.82
CA PRO A 238 -13.04 -31.72 -14.56
C PRO A 238 -14.44 -32.27 -14.29
N THR A 239 -15.40 -31.39 -14.02
CA THR A 239 -16.82 -31.76 -13.81
C THR A 239 -17.73 -31.32 -14.94
N SER A 240 -17.21 -30.55 -15.89
CA SER A 240 -17.90 -30.09 -17.08
C SER A 240 -17.13 -30.43 -18.36
N ASP A 241 -17.79 -30.31 -19.49
CA ASP A 241 -17.15 -30.45 -20.79
C ASP A 241 -16.09 -29.35 -20.98
N PRO A 242 -14.91 -29.68 -21.55
CA PRO A 242 -13.88 -28.69 -21.82
C PRO A 242 -14.38 -27.60 -22.79
N LEU A 243 -14.11 -26.34 -22.45
CA LEU A 243 -14.32 -25.22 -23.36
C LEU A 243 -13.27 -25.18 -24.47
N ALA A 244 -12.07 -25.65 -24.15
CA ALA A 244 -11.00 -25.89 -25.10
C ALA A 244 -10.04 -26.96 -24.58
N LEU A 245 -9.43 -27.67 -25.52
CA LEU A 245 -8.26 -28.53 -25.31
C LEU A 245 -7.19 -28.05 -26.30
N MET A 246 -6.00 -27.76 -25.79
CA MET A 246 -4.90 -27.23 -26.59
C MET A 246 -3.66 -28.08 -26.36
N ASP A 247 -3.20 -28.73 -27.43
CA ASP A 247 -1.96 -29.51 -27.39
C ASP A 247 -0.75 -28.58 -27.27
N PHE A 248 0.19 -28.96 -26.40
CA PHE A 248 1.46 -28.27 -26.35
C PHE A 248 2.32 -28.70 -27.53
N PRO A 249 3.08 -27.76 -28.13
CA PRO A 249 3.99 -28.12 -29.19
C PRO A 249 4.97 -29.19 -28.69
N SER A 250 5.27 -30.15 -29.56
CA SER A 250 6.38 -31.07 -29.36
C SER A 250 7.66 -30.27 -29.12
N ALA A 251 8.56 -30.82 -28.29
CA ALA A 251 9.85 -30.20 -27.99
C ALA A 251 10.66 -29.99 -29.27
#